data_AF-A0A7C9N1C7-F1
#
_entry.id   AF-A0A7C9N1C7-F1
#
_cell.length_a   1.000
_cell.length_b   1.000
_cell.length_c   1.000
_cell.angle_alpha   90.00
_cell.angle_beta   90.00
_cell.angle_gamma   90.00
#
_symmetry.space_group_name_H-M   'P 1'
#
loop_
_entity.id
_entity.type
_entity.pdbx_description
1 polymer ?
#
loop_
_entity_poly.entity_id
_entity_poly.type
_entity_poly.pdbx_seq_one_letter_code
_entity_poly.pdbx_strand_id
1 'polypeptide(L)'
;MSDQKCACPCASYAPMTKIAWVLALLFVVFMFFEALTIRWWVMLPLAVVSLYLFHVQRGQTSGCEKKANCWGFWLVIAALLLRDMCLSGQLVAAYCRLTAAGLPLHG
;
A
#
# COMPACT_ATOMS: atom_id res chain seq x y z
N MET A 1 31.29 -10.11 7.19
CA MET A 1 31.93 -9.93 5.86
C MET A 1 31.46 -8.59 5.31
N SER A 2 32.40 -7.64 5.21
CA SER A 2 32.37 -6.34 4.52
C SER A 2 31.15 -5.41 4.72
N ASP A 3 31.19 -4.65 5.81
CA ASP A 3 30.53 -3.34 5.97
C ASP A 3 31.13 -2.32 5.00
N GLN A 4 30.85 -2.47 3.71
CA GLN A 4 31.31 -1.55 2.69
C GLN A 4 30.14 -1.11 1.81
N LYS A 5 29.18 -0.39 2.42
CA LYS A 5 28.31 0.51 1.65
C LYS A 5 29.12 1.76 1.37
N CYS A 6 29.84 1.72 0.25
CA CYS A 6 30.59 2.81 -0.32
C CYS A 6 29.80 4.12 -0.28
N ALA A 7 30.46 5.15 0.25
CA ALA A 7 30.05 6.54 0.12
C ALA A 7 29.93 6.92 -1.36
N CYS A 8 28.74 7.37 -1.80
CA CYS A 8 28.51 8.24 -2.97
C CYS A 8 27.00 8.53 -3.16
N PRO A 9 26.64 9.67 -3.78
CA PRO A 9 26.37 10.96 -3.15
C PRO A 9 24.97 11.06 -2.52
N CYS A 10 24.80 12.01 -1.61
CA CYS A 10 23.59 12.37 -0.87
C CYS A 10 22.36 12.81 -1.71
N ALA A 11 22.37 12.55 -3.02
CA ALA A 11 21.34 12.94 -3.99
C ALA A 11 20.67 11.75 -4.69
N SER A 12 21.18 10.52 -4.56
CA SER A 12 20.61 9.36 -5.24
C SER A 12 20.06 8.35 -4.22
N TYR A 13 18.73 8.30 -4.10
CA TYR A 13 18.04 7.25 -3.36
C TYR A 13 18.47 5.86 -3.86
N ALA A 14 18.59 4.91 -2.93
CA ALA A 14 18.90 3.53 -3.27
C ALA A 14 17.88 3.02 -4.30
N PRO A 15 18.30 2.18 -5.28
CA PRO A 15 17.40 1.66 -6.30
C PRO A 15 16.22 0.91 -5.68
N MET A 16 16.46 0.23 -4.56
CA MET A 16 15.42 -0.42 -3.77
C MET A 16 14.37 0.57 -3.24
N THR A 17 14.78 1.75 -2.79
CA THR A 17 13.87 2.81 -2.31
C THR A 17 12.98 3.34 -3.41
N LYS A 18 13.53 3.52 -4.62
CA LYS A 18 12.75 3.90 -5.79
C LYS A 18 11.70 2.83 -6.13
N ILE A 19 12.09 1.56 -6.11
CA ILE A 19 11.17 0.43 -6.35
C ILE A 19 10.05 0.42 -5.31
N ALA A 20 10.36 0.58 -4.02
CA ALA A 20 9.36 0.62 -2.96
C ALA A 20 8.34 1.76 -3.16
N TRP A 21 8.82 2.95 -3.52
CA TRP A 21 7.96 4.09 -3.85
C TRP A 21 7.11 3.88 -5.10
N VAL A 22 7.67 3.26 -6.15
CA VAL A 22 6.92 2.91 -7.36
C VAL A 22 5.81 1.92 -7.02
N LEU A 23 6.09 0.87 -6.25
CA LEU A 23 5.08 -0.09 -5.80
C LEU A 23 3.99 0.56 -4.94
N ALA A 24 4.37 1.46 -4.02
CA ALA A 24 3.43 2.19 -3.19
C ALA A 24 2.53 3.11 -4.02
N LEU A 25 3.10 3.83 -4.98
CA LEU A 25 2.36 4.70 -5.87
C LEU A 25 1.43 3.88 -6.77
N LEU A 26 1.91 2.75 -7.29
CA LEU A 26 1.09 1.81 -8.07
C LEU A 26 -0.12 1.31 -7.25
N PHE A 27 0.09 0.99 -5.97
CA PHE A 27 -0.99 0.59 -5.05
C PHE A 27 -2.03 1.70 -4.87
N VAL A 28 -1.60 2.95 -4.65
CA VAL A 28 -2.50 4.10 -4.54
C VAL A 28 -3.25 4.34 -5.84
N VAL A 29 -2.56 4.33 -6.99
CA VAL A 29 -3.17 4.48 -8.31
C VAL A 29 -4.23 3.40 -8.54
N PHE A 30 -3.94 2.13 -8.25
CA PHE A 30 -4.92 1.06 -8.35
C PHE A 30 -6.11 1.24 -7.41
N MET A 31 -5.95 1.87 -6.26
CA MET A 31 -7.06 2.23 -5.38
C MET A 31 -8.00 3.27 -6.00
N PHE A 32 -7.49 4.18 -6.83
CA PHE A 32 -8.29 5.21 -7.52
C PHE A 32 -8.90 4.72 -8.83
N PHE A 33 -8.19 3.87 -9.58
CA PHE A 33 -8.58 3.54 -10.95
C PHE A 33 -9.78 2.62 -11.05
N GLU A 34 -10.07 1.79 -10.05
CA GLU A 34 -11.34 1.07 -10.01
C GLU A 34 -11.66 0.60 -8.61
N ALA A 35 -12.85 0.95 -8.17
CA ALA A 35 -13.41 0.45 -6.93
C ALA A 35 -13.43 -1.09 -6.84
N LEU A 36 -13.40 -1.91 -7.92
CA LEU A 36 -13.61 -3.36 -7.78
C LEU A 36 -12.99 -4.30 -8.85
N THR A 37 -12.34 -3.85 -9.93
CA THR A 37 -12.00 -4.78 -11.03
C THR A 37 -10.63 -5.45 -10.92
N ILE A 38 -9.64 -4.82 -10.26
CA ILE A 38 -8.42 -5.52 -9.86
C ILE A 38 -8.73 -6.41 -8.67
N ARG A 39 -8.66 -7.74 -8.88
CA ARG A 39 -8.86 -8.74 -7.82
C ARG A 39 -8.04 -8.36 -6.60
N TRP A 40 -8.70 -8.31 -5.43
CA TRP A 40 -8.10 -8.02 -4.13
C TRP A 40 -6.83 -8.85 -3.86
N TRP A 41 -6.79 -10.07 -4.41
CA TRP A 41 -5.64 -10.97 -4.43
C TRP A 41 -4.36 -10.40 -5.05
N VAL A 42 -4.44 -9.35 -5.86
CA VAL A 42 -3.27 -8.67 -6.47
C VAL A 42 -2.89 -7.42 -5.68
N MET A 43 -3.88 -6.63 -5.25
CA MET A 43 -3.62 -5.40 -4.48
C MET A 43 -3.00 -5.68 -3.11
N LEU A 44 -3.47 -6.73 -2.42
CA LEU A 44 -3.01 -7.06 -1.08
C LEU A 44 -1.53 -7.50 -1.05
N PRO A 45 -1.06 -8.45 -1.89
CA PRO A 45 0.37 -8.77 -1.94
C PRO A 45 1.21 -7.59 -2.44
N LEU A 46 0.70 -6.75 -3.35
CA LEU A 46 1.41 -5.54 -3.77
C LEU A 46 1.67 -4.60 -2.58
N ALA A 47 0.65 -4.38 -1.74
CA ALA A 47 0.79 -3.60 -0.52
C ALA A 47 1.76 -4.25 0.46
N VAL A 48 1.65 -5.56 0.70
CA VAL A 48 2.55 -6.31 1.59
C VAL A 48 4.01 -6.22 1.13
N VAL A 49 4.28 -6.39 -0.15
CA VAL A 49 5.64 -6.28 -0.71
C VAL A 49 6.18 -4.86 -0.55
N SER A 50 5.35 -3.84 -0.79
CA SER A 50 5.77 -2.45 -0.59
C SER A 50 6.10 -2.14 0.88
N LEU A 51 5.29 -2.62 1.82
CA LEU A 51 5.52 -2.47 3.26
C LEU A 51 6.77 -3.21 3.71
N TYR A 52 6.99 -4.42 3.20
CA TYR A 52 8.19 -5.21 3.49
C TYR A 52 9.46 -4.48 3.02
N LEU A 53 9.46 -3.97 1.78
CA LEU A 53 10.59 -3.22 1.24
C LEU A 53 10.87 -1.94 2.05
N PHE A 54 9.83 -1.18 2.41
CA PHE A 54 10.02 -0.02 3.28
C PHE A 54 10.53 -0.39 4.67
N HIS A 55 10.06 -1.50 5.24
CA HIS A 55 10.53 -1.97 6.55
C HIS A 55 12.02 -2.33 6.51
N VAL A 56 12.44 -3.12 5.53
CA VAL A 56 13.86 -3.51 5.34
C VAL A 56 14.73 -2.28 5.10
N GLN A 57 14.29 -1.35 4.25
CA GLN A 57 15.07 -0.16 3.95
C GLN A 57 15.16 0.82 5.11
N ARG A 58 14.14 0.94 5.97
CA ARG A 58 14.22 1.77 7.19
C ARG A 58 15.31 1.32 8.14
N GLY A 59 15.64 0.02 8.16
CA GLY A 59 16.76 -0.52 8.92
C GLY A 59 18.13 -0.32 8.27
N GLN A 60 18.17 -0.15 6.94
CA GLN A 60 19.41 -0.07 6.16
C GLN A 60 19.79 1.32 5.65
N THR A 61 18.91 2.32 5.79
CA THR A 61 19.09 3.69 5.27
C THR A 61 19.12 4.71 6.41
N SER A 62 19.82 5.83 6.20
CA SER A 62 19.96 6.92 7.16
C SER A 62 19.64 8.29 6.52
N GLY A 63 19.39 9.31 7.34
CA GLY A 63 19.10 10.67 6.86
C GLY A 63 17.72 10.83 6.19
N CYS A 64 17.66 11.65 5.12
CA CYS A 64 16.43 11.98 4.41
C CYS A 64 15.73 10.76 3.79
N GLU A 65 16.49 9.76 3.36
CA GLU A 65 15.96 8.51 2.80
C GLU A 65 15.15 7.71 3.83
N LYS A 66 15.63 7.66 5.07
CA LYS A 66 14.90 7.03 6.17
C LYS A 66 13.57 7.73 6.46
N LYS A 67 13.55 9.08 6.39
CA LYS A 67 12.33 9.88 6.61
C LYS A 67 11.32 9.66 5.48
N ALA A 68 11.77 9.64 4.23
CA ALA A 68 10.93 9.32 3.08
C ALA A 68 10.34 7.90 3.19
N ASN A 69 11.16 6.89 3.48
CA ASN A 69 10.68 5.51 3.65
C ASN A 69 9.75 5.33 4.86
N CYS A 70 9.96 6.09 5.94
CA CYS A 70 9.03 6.14 7.06
C CYS A 70 7.66 6.72 6.65
N TRP A 71 7.66 7.82 5.90
CA TRP A 71 6.44 8.41 5.37
C TRP A 71 5.73 7.47 4.40
N GLY A 72 6.46 6.88 3.44
CA GLY A 72 5.92 5.90 2.50
C GLY A 72 5.29 4.69 3.18
N PHE A 73 5.93 4.17 4.23
CA PHE A 73 5.38 3.08 5.05
C PHE A 73 4.02 3.44 5.66
N TRP A 74 3.92 4.61 6.31
CA TRP A 74 2.66 5.08 6.90
C TRP A 74 1.59 5.39 5.85
N LEU A 75 1.99 5.93 4.70
CA LEU A 75 1.08 6.23 3.59
C LEU A 75 0.40 4.95 3.08
N VAL A 76 1.16 3.86 2.89
CA VAL A 76 0.59 2.57 2.45
C VAL A 76 -0.37 2.01 3.50
N ILE A 77 -0.06 2.11 4.80
CA ILE A 77 -0.98 1.70 5.88
C ILE A 77 -2.27 2.53 5.84
N ALA A 78 -2.16 3.85 5.73
CA ALA A 78 -3.32 4.73 5.64
C ALA A 78 -4.19 4.41 4.41
N ALA A 79 -3.57 4.12 3.27
CA ALA A 79 -4.27 3.73 2.05
C ALA A 79 -4.96 2.36 2.19
N LEU A 80 -4.37 1.40 2.90
CA LEU A 80 -5.02 0.12 3.22
C LEU A 80 -6.27 0.33 4.10
N LEU A 81 -6.16 1.15 5.14
CA LEU A 81 -7.30 1.45 6.01
C LEU A 81 -8.42 2.17 5.25
N LEU A 82 -8.07 3.13 4.40
CA LEU A 82 -9.03 3.84 3.55
C LEU A 82 -9.75 2.87 2.60
N ARG A 83 -9.00 1.92 2.00
CA ARG A 83 -9.57 0.85 1.16
C ARG A 83 -10.59 0.01 1.95
N ASP A 84 -10.25 -0.40 3.16
CA ASP A 84 -11.16 -1.23 3.98
C ASP A 84 -12.41 -0.45 4.41
N MET A 85 -12.29 0.85 4.70
CA MET A 85 -13.44 1.73 4.95
C MET A 85 -14.33 1.86 3.72
N CYS A 86 -13.75 2.05 2.53
CA CYS A 86 -14.50 2.13 1.27
C CYS A 86 -15.22 0.83 0.94
N LEU A 87 -14.56 -0.32 1.12
CA LEU A 87 -15.17 -1.64 0.91
C LEU A 87 -16.31 -1.89 1.91
N SER A 88 -16.11 -1.56 3.18
CA SER A 88 -17.15 -1.69 4.21
C SER A 88 -18.37 -0.82 3.89
N GLY A 89 -18.16 0.43 3.44
CA GLY A 89 -19.24 1.31 3.01
C GLY A 89 -20.01 0.78 1.78
N GLN A 90 -19.30 0.23 0.79
CA GLN A 90 -19.93 -0.41 -0.37
C GLN A 90 -20.72 -1.67 0.02
N LEU A 91 -20.19 -2.46 0.96
CA LEU A 91 -20.86 -3.67 1.45
C LEU A 91 -22.16 -3.32 2.17
N VAL A 92 -22.15 -2.31 3.05
CA VAL A 92 -23.36 -1.81 3.73
C VAL A 92 -24.36 -1.25 2.73
N ALA A 93 -23.92 -0.45 1.76
CA ALA A 93 -24.79 0.09 0.72
C ALA A 93 -25.42 -1.03 -0.15
N ALA A 94 -24.65 -2.06 -0.50
CA ALA A 94 -25.14 -3.24 -1.22
C ALA A 94 -26.13 -4.04 -0.36
N TYR A 95 -25.84 -4.23 0.92
CA TYR A 95 -26.72 -4.90 1.87
C TYR A 95 -28.06 -4.17 1.98
N CYS A 96 -28.07 -2.87 2.22
CA CYS A 96 -29.30 -2.07 2.29
C CYS A 96 -30.12 -2.14 0.98
N ARG A 97 -29.46 -2.17 -0.19
CA ARG A 97 -30.15 -2.37 -1.48
C ARG A 97 -30.79 -3.75 -1.59
N LEU A 98 -30.12 -4.80 -1.13
CA LEU A 98 -30.66 -6.17 -1.11
C LEU A 98 -31.84 -6.31 -0.14
N THR A 99 -31.76 -5.69 1.05
CA THR A 99 -32.87 -5.67 2.01
C THR A 99 -34.06 -4.89 1.45
N ALA A 100 -33.82 -3.73 0.81
CA ALA A 100 -34.87 -2.94 0.17
C ALA A 100 -35.51 -3.65 -1.03
N ALA A 101 -34.78 -4.56 -1.70
CA ALA A 101 -35.29 -5.39 -2.79
C ALA A 101 -36.12 -6.61 -2.30
N GLY A 102 -36.30 -6.79 -0.99
CA GLY A 102 -37.16 -7.85 -0.43
C GLY A 102 -36.61 -9.27 -0.54
N LEU A 103 -35.32 -9.43 -0.85
CA LEU A 103 -34.66 -10.73 -0.89
C LEU A 103 -34.37 -11.22 0.55
N PRO A 104 -34.84 -12.40 0.97
CA PRO A 104 -34.56 -12.93 2.29
C PRO A 104 -33.05 -13.21 2.43
N LEU A 105 -32.43 -12.53 3.39
CA LEU A 105 -31.00 -12.63 3.71
C LEU A 105 -30.69 -13.79 4.68
N HIS A 106 -31.67 -14.66 4.95
CA HIS A 106 -31.51 -15.89 5.72
C HIS A 106 -31.74 -17.09 4.80
N GLY A 107 -30.65 -17.80 4.50
CA GLY A 107 -30.67 -19.23 4.19
C GLY A 107 -30.29 -20.00 5.44
#